data_AF-A0A2V2N269-F1
#
_entry.id   AF-A0A2V2N269-F1
#
_cell.length_a   1.000
_cell.length_b   1.000
_cell.length_c   1.000
_cell.angle_alpha   90.00
_cell.angle_beta   90.00
_cell.angle_gamma   90.00
#
_symmetry.space_group_name_H-M   'P 1'
#
loop_
_entity.id
_entity.type
_entity.pdbx_description
1 polymer ?
#
loop_
_entity_poly.entity_id
_entity_poly.type
_entity_poly.pdbx_seq_one_letter_code
_entity_poly.pdbx_strand_id
1 'polypeptide(L)'
;MVWYYETFKKVGRLRIVGDCVLIEIDGEGTHDIPVSDVVNIISNAVELPLDPVNLQEGISSLSVRQLAIKFYIPVGGQMYCAIVRQVLGMIASPGKKAALWVPVE
;
A
#
# COMPACT_ATOMS: atom_id res chain seq x y z
N MET A 1 20.73 4.53 -12.94
CA MET A 1 19.65 5.06 -12.09
C MET A 1 19.83 4.44 -10.71
N VAL A 2 20.38 5.23 -9.79
CA VAL A 2 20.76 4.77 -8.45
C VAL A 2 19.53 4.98 -7.56
N TRP A 3 18.93 3.89 -7.11
CA TRP A 3 17.88 3.94 -6.09
C TRP A 3 18.59 3.95 -4.74
N TYR A 4 18.47 5.05 -4.00
CA TYR A 4 18.87 5.08 -2.59
C TYR A 4 18.04 4.02 -1.87
N TYR A 5 18.67 2.90 -1.51
CA TYR A 5 18.16 2.06 -0.44
C TYR A 5 18.44 2.84 0.85
N GLU A 6 17.49 3.68 1.27
CA GLU A 6 17.19 3.68 2.71
C GLU A 6 16.92 2.22 3.06
N THR A 7 17.62 1.70 4.07
CA THR A 7 17.68 0.28 4.41
C THR A 7 16.31 -0.23 4.83
N PHE A 8 15.46 -0.67 3.91
CA PHE A 8 14.17 -1.24 4.27
C PHE A 8 14.30 -2.72 4.59
N LYS A 9 13.70 -3.16 5.70
CA LYS A 9 13.52 -4.58 6.00
C LYS A 9 12.08 -4.98 5.67
N LYS A 10 11.93 -6.11 4.97
CA LYS A 10 10.62 -6.74 4.80
C LYS A 10 10.20 -7.31 6.16
N VAL A 11 9.03 -6.89 6.64
CA VAL A 11 8.51 -7.30 7.96
C VAL A 11 7.16 -8.00 7.86
N GLY A 12 6.57 -8.05 6.66
CA GLY A 12 5.21 -8.52 6.53
C GLY A 12 4.74 -8.62 5.08
N ARG A 13 3.43 -8.84 4.95
CA ARG A 13 2.73 -9.05 3.69
C ARG A 13 1.38 -8.35 3.70
N LEU A 14 1.00 -7.89 2.52
CA LEU A 14 -0.33 -7.37 2.24
C LEU A 14 -1.08 -8.37 1.36
N ARG A 15 -2.37 -8.60 1.62
CA ARG A 15 -3.27 -9.39 0.76
C ARG A 15 -4.68 -8.78 0.77
N ILE A 16 -5.45 -9.00 -0.29
CA ILE A 16 -6.88 -8.62 -0.33
C ILE A 16 -7.72 -9.85 0.02
N VAL A 17 -8.66 -9.71 0.95
CA VAL A 17 -9.65 -10.73 1.30
C VAL A 17 -11.00 -10.05 1.51
N GLY A 18 -11.98 -10.38 0.66
CA GLY A 18 -13.23 -9.63 0.61
C GLY A 18 -12.96 -8.16 0.29
N ASP A 19 -13.58 -7.26 1.05
CA ASP A 19 -13.41 -5.80 0.95
C ASP A 19 -12.31 -5.24 1.86
N CYS A 20 -11.44 -6.09 2.41
CA CYS A 20 -10.36 -5.67 3.29
C CYS A 20 -8.97 -5.95 2.71
N VAL A 21 -8.06 -5.02 2.95
CA VAL A 21 -6.62 -5.23 2.88
C VAL A 21 -6.18 -5.86 4.20
N LEU A 22 -5.81 -7.14 4.16
CA LEU A 22 -5.18 -7.80 5.30
C LEU A 22 -3.68 -7.52 5.31
N ILE A 23 -3.20 -7.12 6.46
CA ILE A 23 -1.83 -6.77 6.77
C ILE A 23 -1.34 -7.79 7.78
N GLU A 24 -0.40 -8.63 7.35
CA GLU A 24 0.25 -9.64 8.19
C GLU A 24 1.65 -9.14 8.52
N ILE A 25 1.92 -8.91 9.80
CA ILE A 25 3.22 -8.44 10.27
C ILE A 25 3.82 -9.50 11.18
N ASP A 26 5.08 -9.85 10.92
CA ASP A 26 5.80 -10.86 11.69
C ASP A 26 5.87 -10.42 13.17
N GLY A 27 5.14 -11.13 14.04
CA GLY A 27 5.11 -10.89 15.49
C GLY A 27 3.96 -10.01 16.00
N GLU A 28 3.19 -9.34 15.14
CA GLU A 28 2.06 -8.46 15.56
C GLU A 28 0.68 -9.04 15.20
N GLY A 29 0.63 -10.05 14.32
CA GLY A 29 -0.62 -10.70 13.92
C GLY A 29 -1.15 -10.22 12.58
N THR A 30 -2.46 -10.37 12.36
CA THR A 30 -3.16 -9.96 11.14
C THR A 30 -4.12 -8.84 11.45
N HIS A 31 -4.05 -7.76 10.67
CA HIS A 31 -4.94 -6.60 10.77
C HIS A 31 -5.67 -6.40 9.46
N ASP A 32 -6.93 -6.01 9.50
CA ASP A 32 -7.72 -5.69 8.33
C ASP A 32 -8.04 -4.20 8.26
N ILE A 33 -7.88 -3.62 7.07
CA ILE A 33 -8.29 -2.24 6.77
C ILE A 33 -9.21 -2.28 5.55
N PRO A 34 -10.38 -1.63 5.58
CA PRO A 34 -11.26 -1.56 4.42
C PRO A 34 -10.55 -0.99 3.19
N VAL A 35 -10.82 -1.57 2.02
CA VAL A 35 -10.27 -1.11 0.75
C VAL A 35 -10.61 0.36 0.48
N SER A 36 -11.83 0.80 0.83
CA SER A 36 -12.26 2.20 0.72
C SER A 36 -11.33 3.16 1.46
N ASP A 37 -10.90 2.77 2.66
CA ASP A 37 -10.08 3.60 3.54
C ASP A 37 -8.66 3.67 3.02
N VAL A 38 -8.10 2.54 2.55
CA VAL A 38 -6.79 2.50 1.91
C VAL A 38 -6.76 3.36 0.64
N VAL A 39 -7.81 3.29 -0.19
CA VAL A 39 -7.92 4.13 -1.40
C VAL A 39 -8.01 5.61 -1.03
N ASN A 40 -8.77 5.97 0.01
CA ASN A 40 -8.86 7.35 0.49
C ASN A 40 -7.51 7.86 1.03
N ILE A 41 -6.78 7.06 1.81
CA ILE A 41 -5.44 7.39 2.31
C ILE A 41 -4.49 7.66 1.14
N ILE A 42 -4.47 6.78 0.13
CA ILE A 42 -3.63 6.94 -1.05
C ILE A 42 -4.05 8.20 -1.82
N SER A 43 -5.34 8.38 -2.07
CA SER A 43 -5.91 9.55 -2.73
C SER A 43 -5.43 10.85 -2.09
N ASN A 44 -5.46 10.93 -0.76
CA ASN A 44 -4.95 12.07 -0.01
C ASN A 44 -3.43 12.23 -0.15
N ALA A 45 -2.67 11.12 -0.14
CA ALA A 45 -1.21 11.14 -0.27
C ALA A 45 -0.73 11.56 -1.67
N VAL A 46 -1.50 11.28 -2.72
CA VAL A 46 -1.18 11.64 -4.11
C VAL A 46 -1.93 12.87 -4.61
N GLU A 47 -2.75 13.49 -3.75
CA GLU A 47 -3.62 14.64 -4.04
C GLU A 47 -4.52 14.41 -5.28
N LEU A 48 -5.03 13.19 -5.45
CA LEU A 48 -5.84 12.79 -6.59
C LEU A 48 -7.01 11.92 -6.12
N PRO A 49 -8.28 12.27 -6.43
CA PRO A 49 -9.43 11.45 -6.09
C PRO A 49 -9.35 10.10 -6.80
N LEU A 50 -9.31 9.02 -6.02
CA LEU A 50 -9.32 7.65 -6.54
C LEU A 50 -10.68 7.00 -6.26
N ASP A 51 -11.28 6.40 -7.30
CA ASP A 51 -12.50 5.61 -7.17
C ASP A 51 -12.15 4.14 -6.87
N PRO A 52 -12.57 3.58 -5.71
CA PRO A 52 -12.33 2.17 -5.39
C PRO A 52 -13.00 1.19 -6.37
N VAL A 53 -14.05 1.60 -7.10
CA VAL A 53 -14.74 0.76 -8.09
C VAL A 53 -13.99 0.73 -9.43
N ASN A 54 -13.35 1.84 -9.80
CA ASN A 54 -12.59 1.97 -11.06
C ASN A 54 -11.15 2.44 -10.81
N LEU A 55 -10.38 1.57 -10.16
CA LEU A 55 -8.96 1.84 -9.88
C LEU A 55 -8.07 1.76 -11.11
N GLN A 56 -8.51 1.10 -12.18
CA GLN A 56 -7.66 0.87 -13.35
C GLN A 56 -7.40 2.17 -14.12
N GLU A 57 -8.41 3.03 -14.22
CA GLU A 57 -8.29 4.40 -14.72
C GLU A 57 -7.40 5.24 -13.79
N GLY A 58 -7.65 5.18 -12.48
CA GLY A 58 -6.84 5.87 -11.47
C GLY A 58 -5.35 5.51 -11.53
N ILE A 59 -5.00 4.21 -11.58
CA ILE A 59 -3.62 3.73 -11.72
C ILE A 59 -2.96 4.28 -12.99
N SER A 60 -3.71 4.33 -14.10
CA SER A 60 -3.20 4.77 -15.40
C SER A 60 -2.99 6.28 -15.47
N SER A 61 -3.75 7.05 -14.70
CA SER A 61 -3.60 8.51 -14.57
C SER A 61 -2.45 8.95 -13.66
N LEU A 62 -1.93 8.05 -12.81
CA LEU A 62 -0.85 8.40 -11.88
C LEU A 62 0.49 8.57 -12.61
N SER A 63 1.19 9.66 -12.30
CA SER A 63 2.55 9.89 -12.78
C SER A 63 3.53 8.86 -12.20
N VAL A 64 4.65 8.64 -12.90
CA VAL A 64 5.76 7.79 -12.39
C VAL A 64 6.21 8.23 -10.99
N ARG A 65 6.21 9.55 -10.73
CA ARG A 65 6.54 10.11 -9.42
C ARG A 65 5.54 9.66 -8.35
N GLN A 66 4.24 9.78 -8.59
CA GLN A 66 3.21 9.34 -7.63
C GLN A 66 3.21 7.83 -7.42
N LEU A 67 3.49 7.05 -8.48
CA LEU A 67 3.64 5.59 -8.37
C LEU A 67 4.86 5.17 -7.52
N ALA A 68 5.88 6.02 -7.46
CA ALA A 68 7.07 5.83 -6.64
C ALA A 68 6.91 6.37 -5.20
N ILE A 69 5.82 7.08 -4.89
CA ILE A 69 5.51 7.51 -3.53
C ILE A 69 5.18 6.26 -2.70
N LYS A 70 5.70 6.26 -1.48
CA LYS A 70 5.36 5.31 -0.42
C LYS A 70 4.30 5.95 0.44
N PHE A 71 3.26 5.20 0.80
CA PHE A 71 2.32 5.65 1.80
C PHE A 71 2.47 4.80 3.05
N TYR A 72 2.13 5.40 4.17
CA TYR A 72 2.30 4.77 5.47
C TYR A 72 1.01 4.09 5.92
N ILE A 73 1.15 2.89 6.47
CA ILE A 73 0.09 2.06 6.99
C ILE A 73 0.27 2.00 8.52
N PRO A 74 -0.64 2.59 9.29
CA PRO A 74 -0.59 2.51 10.75
C PRO A 74 -1.09 1.15 11.23
N VAL A 75 -0.23 0.38 11.90
CA VAL A 75 -0.58 -0.90 12.54
C VAL A 75 -0.03 -0.90 13.96
N GLY A 76 -0.88 -1.11 14.97
CA GLY A 76 -0.43 -1.13 16.38
C GLY A 76 0.24 0.17 16.85
N GLY A 77 -0.04 1.31 16.20
CA GLY A 77 0.63 2.59 16.47
C GLY A 77 2.00 2.74 15.79
N GLN A 78 2.48 1.73 15.08
CA GLN A 78 3.70 1.77 14.28
C GLN A 78 3.40 2.08 12.81
N MET A 79 4.34 2.75 12.14
CA MET A 79 4.20 3.17 10.75
C MET A 79 4.98 2.24 9.83
N TYR A 80 4.26 1.53 8.97
CA TYR A 80 4.83 0.66 7.96
C TYR A 80 4.73 1.30 6.58
N CYS A 81 5.67 1.00 5.70
CA CYS A 81 5.72 1.57 4.36
C CYS A 81 5.25 0.56 3.31
N ALA A 82 4.34 0.99 2.43
CA ALA A 82 3.95 0.29 1.22
C ALA A 82 4.01 1.20 -0.01
N ILE A 83 4.25 0.60 -1.18
CA ILE A 83 4.35 1.35 -2.45
C ILE A 83 2.95 1.53 -3.03
N VAL A 84 2.57 2.77 -3.34
CA VAL A 84 1.25 3.12 -3.90
C VAL A 84 0.85 2.21 -5.06
N ARG A 85 1.74 2.05 -6.04
CA ARG A 85 1.47 1.20 -7.23
C ARG A 85 1.18 -0.26 -6.87
N GLN A 86 1.90 -0.82 -5.89
CA GLN A 86 1.73 -2.22 -5.51
C GLN A 86 0.37 -2.42 -4.85
N VAL A 87 -0.03 -1.50 -3.98
CA VAL A 87 -1.31 -1.60 -3.26
C VAL A 87 -2.49 -1.38 -4.20
N LEU A 88 -2.46 -0.34 -5.04
CA LEU A 88 -3.52 -0.15 -6.04
C LEU A 88 -3.62 -1.34 -7.01
N GLY A 89 -2.48 -1.87 -7.45
CA GLY A 89 -2.44 -3.06 -8.31
C GLY A 89 -2.92 -4.34 -7.63
N MET A 90 -2.83 -4.44 -6.30
CA MET A 90 -3.44 -5.53 -5.54
C MET A 90 -4.95 -5.38 -5.43
N ILE A 91 -5.45 -4.18 -5.16
CA ILE A 91 -6.89 -3.93 -5.06
C ILE A 91 -7.56 -4.22 -6.42
N ALA A 92 -6.96 -3.75 -7.53
CA ALA A 92 -7.44 -4.05 -8.88
C ALA A 92 -7.26 -5.52 -9.30
N SER A 93 -6.58 -6.36 -8.52
CA SER A 93 -6.38 -7.78 -8.83
C SER A 93 -6.33 -8.61 -7.54
N PRO A 94 -7.50 -8.87 -6.92
CA PRO A 94 -7.60 -9.65 -5.69
C PRO A 94 -6.87 -10.99 -5.84
N GLY A 95 -5.96 -11.30 -4.91
CA GLY A 95 -5.09 -12.48 -4.95
C GLY A 95 -3.61 -12.17 -5.18
N LYS A 96 -3.27 -10.97 -5.69
CA LYS A 96 -1.89 -10.48 -5.65
C LYS A 96 -1.48 -10.16 -4.21
N LYS A 97 -0.23 -10.46 -3.88
CA LYS A 97 0.38 -10.16 -2.58
C LYS A 97 1.48 -9.12 -2.77
N ALA A 98 1.61 -8.18 -1.83
CA ALA A 98 2.74 -7.26 -1.77
C ALA A 98 3.50 -7.43 -0.47
N ALA A 99 4.72 -6.94 -0.45
CA ALA A 99 5.56 -6.92 0.74
C ALA A 99 5.29 -5.63 1.53
N LEU A 100 5.25 -5.77 2.86
CA LEU A 100 5.26 -4.65 3.79
C LEU A 100 6.69 -4.42 4.27
N TRP A 101 7.11 -3.15 4.33
CA TRP A 101 8.49 -2.77 4.63
C TRP A 101 8.53 -1.77 5.78
N VAL A 102 9.61 -1.80 6.55
CA VAL A 102 9.91 -0.81 7.61
C VAL A 102 11.28 -0.21 7.34
N PRO A 103 11.44 1.12 7.46
CA PRO A 103 12.77 1.74 7.42
C PRO A 103 13.61 1.19 8.59
N VAL A 104 14.82 0.72 8.31
CA VAL A 104 15.81 0.36 9.32
C VAL A 104 16.73 1.56 9.48
N GLU A 105 16.78 2.09 10.71
CA GLU A 105 17.75 3.11 11.14
C GLU A 105 19.20 2.62 11.03
#